data_AF-A0A9X2XMN9-F1
#
_entry.id   AF-A0A9X2XMN9-F1
#
_cell.length_a   1.000
_cell.length_b   1.000
_cell.length_c   1.000
_cell.angle_alpha   90.00
_cell.angle_beta   90.00
_cell.angle_gamma   90.00
#
_symmetry.space_group_name_H-M   'P 1'
#
loop_
_entity.id
_entity.type
_entity.pdbx_description
1 polymer ?
#
loop_
_entity_poly.entity_id
_entity_poly.type
_entity_poly.pdbx_seq_one_letter_code
_entity_poly.pdbx_strand_id
1 'polypeptide(L)'
;MPTQNAIALPTLANTAGYLDKQFAAHGVAQVYFADSLSSMTQGLALDPQGRILVAAKVGTVQGSRFGLARLLSDGSADLSFGYQGSVVGQFAAGFEATAGKVQVLPDGRILLAGLHYENAHRTLPALALFDAQGRPDPSFGDNGRQVVRLPADLSMGTRDPWLPPGVPGAEACDFAVQDDGHILLIANHHFEFSDYAGMLIRLTPDGHLDDTFNGRGFVMIRHLLLNTWLSSLLLQEDGRIVVAGSIDFPQEGLLARYLPDGRLDERFAEYGFLAFKAHGQSSQVSQVIESAGHLHCFGSSRDPIRCVAYTVHNNGRADLHCNAGQAHLLDIGHSGCQWTAAQRMEDGRIIAVGATIGGFEADFIVARYRADGSLDPSFAESGWLRTRLGRSLDTATTLAVQAQGDILVGGYSLDGNYRAVVARYLNQ
;
A
#
# COMPACT_ATOMS: atom_id res chain seq x y z
N MET A 1 35.91 -42.96 -33.83
CA MET A 1 34.76 -42.43 -33.09
C MET A 1 35.29 -41.54 -31.97
N PRO A 2 35.31 -40.20 -32.08
CA PRO A 2 35.67 -39.39 -30.94
C PRO A 2 34.46 -39.29 -30.00
N THR A 3 34.69 -39.62 -28.74
CA THR A 3 33.75 -39.45 -27.63
C THR A 3 33.40 -37.98 -27.48
N GLN A 4 32.16 -37.60 -27.79
CA GLN A 4 31.59 -36.31 -27.41
C GLN A 4 31.40 -36.30 -25.89
N ASN A 5 32.26 -35.58 -25.18
CA ASN A 5 32.00 -35.19 -23.82
C ASN A 5 30.88 -34.14 -23.85
N ALA A 6 29.67 -34.55 -23.51
CA ALA A 6 28.58 -33.63 -23.24
C ALA A 6 28.95 -32.81 -21.99
N ILE A 7 29.23 -31.53 -22.19
CA ILE A 7 29.32 -30.56 -21.10
C ILE A 7 27.90 -30.36 -20.60
N ALA A 8 27.59 -30.90 -19.42
CA ALA A 8 26.38 -30.51 -18.71
C ALA A 8 26.53 -29.03 -18.36
N LEU A 9 25.75 -28.18 -19.03
CA LEU A 9 25.58 -26.79 -18.60
C LEU A 9 25.03 -26.83 -17.16
N PRO A 10 25.61 -26.07 -16.22
CA PRO A 10 25.03 -25.97 -14.89
C PRO A 10 23.59 -25.50 -15.05
N THR A 11 22.64 -26.23 -14.48
CA THR A 11 21.28 -25.74 -14.30
C THR A 11 21.39 -24.41 -13.57
N LEU A 12 21.04 -23.30 -14.23
CA LEU A 12 20.89 -22.01 -13.59
C LEU A 12 19.99 -22.23 -12.37
N ALA A 13 20.54 -22.04 -11.17
CA ALA A 13 19.75 -22.10 -9.96
C ALA A 13 18.67 -21.01 -10.11
N ASN A 14 17.40 -21.39 -10.03
CA ASN A 14 16.30 -20.43 -10.06
C ASN A 14 16.43 -19.52 -8.84
N THR A 15 16.89 -18.29 -9.05
CA THR A 15 17.11 -17.30 -7.99
C THR A 15 15.88 -16.43 -7.76
N ALA A 16 14.86 -16.55 -8.62
CA ALA A 16 13.60 -15.86 -8.49
C ALA A 16 13.00 -16.04 -7.09
N GLY A 17 12.72 -14.92 -6.44
CA GLY A 17 12.13 -14.83 -5.11
C GLY A 17 13.14 -14.87 -3.97
N TYR A 18 14.43 -15.14 -4.19
CA TYR A 18 15.42 -15.05 -3.12
C TYR A 18 15.94 -13.62 -2.94
N LEU A 19 16.39 -13.30 -1.71
CA LEU A 19 17.01 -12.01 -1.40
C LEU A 19 18.22 -11.79 -2.31
N ASP A 20 18.29 -10.59 -2.89
CA ASP A 20 19.48 -10.14 -3.60
C ASP A 20 20.57 -9.77 -2.60
N LYS A 21 21.54 -10.67 -2.41
CA LYS A 21 22.64 -10.48 -1.45
C LYS A 21 23.58 -9.33 -1.79
N GLN A 22 23.48 -8.72 -2.98
CA GLN A 22 24.28 -7.56 -3.38
C GLN A 22 23.64 -6.23 -2.94
N PHE A 23 22.37 -6.23 -2.56
CA PHE A 23 21.69 -5.05 -2.05
C PHE A 23 22.02 -4.81 -0.58
N ALA A 24 22.49 -3.61 -0.25
CA ALA A 24 22.81 -3.18 1.12
C ALA A 24 23.50 -4.27 1.97
N ALA A 25 23.00 -4.55 3.17
CA ALA A 25 23.52 -5.61 4.03
C ALA A 25 22.78 -6.93 3.74
N HIS A 26 23.34 -7.74 2.84
CA HIS A 26 22.84 -9.09 2.51
C HIS A 26 21.37 -9.13 2.05
N GLY A 27 20.94 -8.14 1.28
CA GLY A 27 19.58 -8.04 0.73
C GLY A 27 18.65 -7.14 1.52
N VAL A 28 19.11 -6.54 2.63
CA VAL A 28 18.27 -5.72 3.50
C VAL A 28 18.98 -4.41 3.83
N ALA A 29 18.28 -3.30 3.61
CA ALA A 29 18.65 -1.97 4.05
C ALA A 29 17.82 -1.60 5.29
N GLN A 30 18.50 -1.19 6.37
CA GLN A 30 17.85 -0.49 7.47
C GLN A 30 17.71 0.99 7.11
N VAL A 31 16.52 1.55 7.25
CA VAL A 31 16.24 2.95 6.92
C VAL A 31 16.35 3.81 8.18
N TYR A 32 17.29 4.75 8.15
CA TYR A 32 17.55 5.65 9.26
C TYR A 32 16.84 7.00 9.07
N PHE A 33 16.21 7.47 10.14
CA PHE A 33 15.65 8.81 10.25
C PHE A 33 16.35 9.51 11.41
N ALA A 34 16.78 10.76 11.20
CA ALA A 34 17.46 11.52 12.24
C ALA A 34 16.62 11.61 13.51
N ASP A 35 17.25 11.43 14.67
CA ASP A 35 16.64 11.50 16.01
C ASP A 35 15.46 10.54 16.27
N SER A 36 15.32 9.48 15.45
CA SER A 36 14.26 8.48 15.61
C SER A 36 14.53 7.49 16.74
N LEU A 37 13.50 7.24 17.55
CA LEU A 37 13.45 6.16 18.54
C LEU A 37 12.93 4.86 17.92
N SER A 38 12.01 4.99 16.96
CA SER A 38 11.46 3.90 16.18
C SER A 38 11.09 4.39 14.77
N SER A 39 11.03 3.47 13.81
CA SER A 39 10.61 3.77 12.45
C SER A 39 9.87 2.58 11.84
N MET A 40 8.87 2.86 11.01
CA MET A 40 8.11 1.83 10.30
C MET A 40 7.84 2.29 8.87
N THR A 41 8.40 1.60 7.87
CA THR A 41 8.10 1.87 6.46
C THR A 41 6.62 1.57 6.19
N GLN A 42 5.96 2.45 5.45
CA GLN A 42 4.56 2.32 5.06
C GLN A 42 4.36 2.45 3.54
N GLY A 43 5.23 3.20 2.85
CA GLY A 43 5.16 3.37 1.40
C GLY A 43 6.53 3.41 0.76
N LEU A 44 6.62 2.86 -0.45
CA LEU A 44 7.80 2.93 -1.31
C LEU A 44 7.44 3.54 -2.67
N ALA A 45 8.34 4.34 -3.20
CA ALA A 45 8.30 4.78 -4.59
C ALA A 45 9.70 4.78 -5.18
N LEU A 46 9.77 4.71 -6.51
CA LEU A 46 11.01 4.88 -7.26
C LEU A 46 10.94 6.18 -8.04
N ASP A 47 12.07 6.88 -8.12
CA ASP A 47 12.22 7.97 -9.07
C ASP A 47 12.79 7.46 -10.41
N PRO A 48 12.82 8.31 -11.46
CA PRO A 48 13.34 7.90 -12.77
C PRO A 48 14.83 7.50 -12.78
N GLN A 49 15.60 7.83 -11.72
CA GLN A 49 16.99 7.42 -11.57
C GLN A 49 17.13 6.08 -10.84
N GLY A 50 16.02 5.45 -10.43
CA GLY A 50 16.01 4.20 -9.68
C GLY A 50 16.36 4.38 -8.20
N ARG A 51 16.37 5.62 -7.68
CA ARG A 51 16.51 5.87 -6.24
C ARG A 51 15.18 5.55 -5.55
N ILE A 52 15.28 5.16 -4.29
CA ILE A 52 14.18 4.59 -3.52
C ILE A 52 13.71 5.61 -2.50
N LEU A 53 12.45 6.02 -2.59
CA LEU A 53 11.80 6.92 -1.65
C LEU A 53 11.03 6.08 -0.64
N VAL A 54 11.21 6.37 0.64
CA VAL A 54 10.63 5.62 1.76
C VAL A 54 9.76 6.54 2.61
N ALA A 55 8.45 6.30 2.60
CA ALA A 55 7.50 6.91 3.53
C ALA A 55 7.41 6.07 4.81
N ALA A 56 7.46 6.73 5.97
CA ALA A 56 7.45 6.04 7.25
C ALA A 56 6.66 6.77 8.35
N LYS A 57 6.21 6.00 9.34
CA LYS A 57 5.91 6.50 10.68
C LYS A 57 7.19 6.51 11.50
N VAL A 58 7.56 7.66 12.04
CA VAL A 58 8.79 7.85 12.82
C VAL A 58 8.43 8.24 14.25
N GLY A 59 8.80 7.40 15.22
CA GLY A 59 8.65 7.72 16.64
C GLY A 59 9.80 8.60 17.13
N THR A 60 9.46 9.72 17.76
CA THR A 60 10.42 10.66 18.36
C THR A 60 10.10 10.89 19.84
N VAL A 61 10.98 11.58 20.57
CA VAL A 61 10.70 12.02 21.96
C VAL A 61 9.47 12.95 22.07
N GLN A 62 9.05 13.56 20.96
CA GLN A 62 7.90 14.46 20.88
C GLN A 62 6.64 13.78 20.29
N GLY A 63 6.64 12.45 20.19
CA GLY A 63 5.58 11.66 19.55
C GLY A 63 5.88 11.30 18.10
N SER A 64 4.90 10.71 17.43
CA SER A 64 5.02 10.24 16.04
C SER A 64 5.08 11.40 15.05
N ARG A 65 5.92 11.25 14.04
CA ARG A 65 6.14 12.18 12.92
C ARG A 65 6.06 11.41 11.61
N PHE A 66 5.75 12.11 10.52
CA PHE A 66 5.97 11.55 9.20
C PHE A 66 7.48 11.49 8.93
N GLY A 67 7.91 10.46 8.22
CA GLY A 67 9.26 10.33 7.70
C GLY A 67 9.23 10.17 6.17
N LEU A 68 10.16 10.84 5.50
CA LEU A 68 10.48 10.64 4.09
C LEU A 68 12.00 10.49 3.96
N ALA A 69 12.48 9.30 3.62
CA ALA A 69 13.90 9.04 3.38
C ALA A 69 14.17 8.72 1.92
N ARG A 70 15.42 8.90 1.49
CA ARG A 70 15.87 8.43 0.17
C ARG A 70 17.08 7.53 0.27
N LEU A 71 17.01 6.40 -0.42
CA LEU A 71 18.11 5.48 -0.64
C LEU A 71 18.55 5.50 -2.11
N LEU A 72 19.80 5.17 -2.36
CA LEU A 72 20.31 4.86 -3.70
C LEU A 72 19.79 3.49 -4.16
N SER A 73 19.96 3.18 -5.45
CA SER A 73 19.50 1.92 -6.06
C SER A 73 20.18 0.67 -5.48
N ASP A 74 21.31 0.82 -4.79
CA ASP A 74 22.03 -0.24 -4.08
C ASP A 74 21.58 -0.41 -2.62
N GLY A 75 20.65 0.43 -2.14
CA GLY A 75 20.09 0.40 -0.79
C GLY A 75 20.86 1.22 0.23
N SER A 76 21.98 1.84 -0.14
CA SER A 76 22.68 2.80 0.72
C SER A 76 21.91 4.11 0.86
N ALA A 77 22.10 4.85 1.96
CA ALA A 77 21.39 6.11 2.19
C ALA A 77 21.90 7.22 1.25
N ASP A 78 20.99 7.96 0.61
CA ASP A 78 21.33 9.16 -0.14
C ASP A 78 21.41 10.37 0.80
N LEU A 79 22.60 10.61 1.36
CA LEU A 79 22.82 11.68 2.34
C LEU A 79 22.63 13.11 1.79
N SER A 80 22.44 13.27 0.47
CA SER A 80 22.14 14.57 -0.15
C SER A 80 20.68 14.98 -0.06
N PHE A 81 19.79 14.06 0.35
CA PHE A 81 18.36 14.31 0.49
C PHE A 81 17.99 14.84 1.88
N GLY A 82 17.20 15.90 1.93
CA GLY A 82 16.75 16.48 3.20
C GLY A 82 17.91 16.76 4.18
N TYR A 83 17.74 16.32 5.42
CA TYR A 83 18.78 16.34 6.45
C TYR A 83 19.29 14.91 6.69
N GLN A 84 20.56 14.67 6.36
CA GLN A 84 21.22 13.35 6.51
C GLN A 84 20.45 12.20 5.81
N GLY A 85 19.88 12.47 4.64
CA GLY A 85 19.16 11.48 3.83
C GLY A 85 17.68 11.33 4.16
N SER A 86 17.13 12.17 5.06
CA SER A 86 15.73 12.09 5.46
C SER A 86 15.09 13.44 5.77
N VAL A 87 13.77 13.47 5.73
CA VAL A 87 12.91 14.54 6.21
C VAL A 87 12.00 13.92 7.27
N VAL A 88 12.04 14.48 8.49
CA VAL A 88 11.13 14.11 9.58
C VAL A 88 10.30 15.34 9.92
N GLY A 89 8.98 15.22 9.94
CA GLY A 89 8.12 16.38 10.07
C GLY A 89 6.68 16.11 10.48
N GLN A 90 5.88 17.18 10.44
CA GLN A 90 4.45 17.18 10.72
C GLN A 90 3.73 18.02 9.66
N PHE A 91 2.45 17.72 9.39
CA PHE A 91 1.66 18.45 8.39
C PHE A 91 1.23 19.83 8.88
N ALA A 92 0.82 19.92 10.14
CA ALA A 92 0.50 21.14 10.86
C ALA A 92 0.88 20.98 12.34
N ALA A 93 0.79 22.05 13.13
CA ALA A 93 0.90 21.94 14.58
C ALA A 93 -0.20 21.00 15.11
N GLY A 94 0.18 19.99 15.89
CA GLY A 94 -0.75 18.99 16.41
C GLY A 94 -0.05 17.95 17.27
N PHE A 95 -0.76 16.87 17.55
CA PHE A 95 -0.33 15.80 18.44
C PHE A 95 0.71 14.90 17.77
N GLU A 96 0.38 14.35 16.60
CA GLU A 96 1.23 13.42 15.86
C GLU A 96 1.04 13.52 14.35
N ALA A 97 1.97 12.95 13.59
CA ALA A 97 1.84 12.75 12.16
C ALA A 97 2.39 11.39 11.76
N THR A 98 1.87 10.82 10.67
CA THR A 98 2.40 9.59 10.06
C THR A 98 2.39 9.75 8.54
N ALA A 99 3.32 9.09 7.84
CA ALA A 99 3.22 8.90 6.39
C ALA A 99 2.70 7.50 6.07
N GLY A 100 1.81 7.41 5.09
CA GLY A 100 1.25 6.16 4.56
C GLY A 100 1.74 5.83 3.17
N LYS A 101 1.71 6.79 2.23
CA LYS A 101 2.11 6.59 0.83
C LYS A 101 2.96 7.74 0.31
N VAL A 102 3.85 7.42 -0.63
CA VAL A 102 4.66 8.38 -1.37
C VAL A 102 4.56 8.08 -2.88
N GLN A 103 4.57 9.13 -3.70
CA GLN A 103 4.64 9.05 -5.15
C GLN A 103 5.59 10.12 -5.68
N VAL A 104 6.41 9.76 -6.67
CA VAL A 104 7.18 10.72 -7.46
C VAL A 104 6.31 11.17 -8.64
N LEU A 105 6.07 12.47 -8.75
CA LEU A 105 5.29 13.07 -9.83
C LEU A 105 6.12 13.15 -11.13
N PRO A 106 5.48 13.28 -12.31
CA PRO A 106 6.20 13.36 -13.59
C PRO A 106 7.22 14.49 -13.69
N ASP A 107 7.04 15.58 -12.94
CA ASP A 107 7.95 16.71 -12.87
C ASP A 107 9.10 16.53 -11.85
N GLY A 108 9.17 15.38 -11.19
CA GLY A 108 10.18 15.04 -10.20
C GLY A 108 9.88 15.52 -8.78
N ARG A 109 8.76 16.21 -8.54
CA ARG A 109 8.29 16.50 -7.18
C ARG A 109 7.83 15.22 -6.48
N ILE A 110 7.80 15.26 -5.16
CA ILE A 110 7.48 14.11 -4.32
C ILE A 110 6.24 14.43 -3.51
N LEU A 111 5.15 13.72 -3.77
CA LEU A 111 3.91 13.83 -3.01
C LEU A 111 3.88 12.75 -1.93
N LEU A 112 3.67 13.15 -0.69
CA LEU A 112 3.56 12.30 0.48
C LEU A 112 2.16 12.46 1.07
N ALA A 113 1.48 11.35 1.36
CA ALA A 113 0.21 11.37 2.08
C ALA A 113 0.31 10.56 3.37
N GLY A 114 -0.50 10.93 4.35
CA GLY A 114 -0.65 10.21 5.60
C GLY A 114 -1.65 10.88 6.52
N LEU A 115 -1.45 10.73 7.82
CA LEU A 115 -2.40 11.22 8.82
C LEU A 115 -1.80 12.34 9.66
N HIS A 116 -2.62 13.35 9.92
CA HIS A 116 -2.40 14.36 10.94
C HIS A 116 -3.30 14.08 12.14
N TYR A 117 -2.72 13.99 13.33
CA TYR A 117 -3.44 13.80 14.58
C TYR A 117 -3.53 15.14 15.28
N GLU A 118 -4.73 15.66 15.46
CA GLU A 118 -4.94 16.87 16.26
C GLU A 118 -4.83 16.57 17.75
N ASN A 119 -5.25 15.37 18.15
CA ASN A 119 -5.14 14.81 19.49
C ASN A 119 -5.18 13.26 19.41
N ALA A 120 -5.13 12.59 20.56
CA ALA A 120 -5.13 11.12 20.64
C ALA A 120 -6.38 10.43 20.03
N HIS A 121 -7.45 11.18 19.79
CA HIS A 121 -8.74 10.68 19.33
C HIS A 121 -9.19 11.26 17.99
N ARG A 122 -8.43 12.14 17.35
CA ARG A 122 -8.87 12.79 16.11
C ARG A 122 -7.78 12.80 15.05
N THR A 123 -8.10 12.22 13.92
CA THR A 123 -7.23 12.07 12.75
C THR A 123 -7.83 12.75 11.53
N LEU A 124 -6.95 13.35 10.72
CA LEU A 124 -7.30 13.97 9.45
C LEU A 124 -6.32 13.47 8.37
N PRO A 125 -6.79 13.18 7.15
CA PRO A 125 -5.89 12.94 6.04
C PRO A 125 -5.08 14.21 5.75
N ALA A 126 -3.81 14.04 5.40
CA ALA A 126 -2.92 15.15 5.12
C ALA A 126 -1.89 14.79 4.05
N LEU A 127 -1.46 15.81 3.30
CA LEU A 127 -0.47 15.69 2.24
C LEU A 127 0.66 16.68 2.45
N ALA A 128 1.83 16.34 1.94
CA ALA A 128 2.97 17.23 1.82
C ALA A 128 3.60 17.06 0.44
N LEU A 129 3.91 18.17 -0.21
CA LEU A 129 4.60 18.20 -1.49
C LEU A 129 6.02 18.70 -1.28
N PHE A 130 6.98 17.97 -1.82
CA PHE A 130 8.39 18.31 -1.75
C PHE A 130 9.00 18.43 -3.15
N ASP A 131 10.04 19.25 -3.27
CA ASP A 131 10.95 19.18 -4.40
C ASP A 131 11.73 17.86 -4.40
N ALA A 132 12.48 17.62 -5.49
CA ALA A 132 13.31 16.43 -5.63
C ALA A 132 14.44 16.33 -4.59
N GLN A 133 14.64 17.31 -3.69
CA GLN A 133 15.66 17.32 -2.65
C GLN A 133 15.06 17.26 -1.24
N GLY A 134 13.74 17.10 -1.14
CA GLY A 134 13.03 16.96 0.13
C GLY A 134 12.69 18.29 0.79
N ARG A 135 12.76 19.41 0.07
CA ARG A 135 12.33 20.72 0.58
C ARG A 135 10.85 20.91 0.29
N PRO A 136 10.04 21.41 1.24
CA PRO A 136 8.62 21.66 0.99
C PRO A 136 8.40 22.61 -0.20
N ASP A 137 7.46 22.28 -1.08
CA ASP A 137 7.07 23.12 -2.22
C ASP A 137 6.05 24.18 -1.76
N PRO A 138 6.40 25.48 -1.68
CA PRO A 138 5.52 26.49 -1.12
C PRO A 138 4.26 26.76 -1.95
N SER A 139 4.16 26.23 -3.18
CA SER A 139 2.98 26.37 -4.03
C SER A 139 1.81 25.44 -3.64
N PHE A 140 2.04 24.51 -2.72
CA PHE A 140 1.05 23.51 -2.32
C PHE A 140 0.52 23.75 -0.91
N GLY A 141 -0.80 23.92 -0.77
CA GLY A 141 -1.48 24.14 0.50
C GLY A 141 -0.88 25.27 1.33
N ASP A 142 -0.67 25.02 2.62
CA ASP A 142 0.06 25.88 3.53
C ASP A 142 1.57 25.55 3.50
N ASN A 143 2.30 26.25 2.61
CA ASN A 143 3.76 26.18 2.51
C ASN A 143 4.31 24.74 2.30
N GLY A 144 3.69 24.00 1.39
CA GLY A 144 4.07 22.63 1.01
C GLY A 144 3.34 21.54 1.77
N ARG A 145 2.34 21.88 2.59
CA ARG A 145 1.60 20.93 3.41
C ARG A 145 0.12 21.27 3.40
N GLN A 146 -0.72 20.24 3.43
CA GLN A 146 -2.16 20.40 3.43
C GLN A 146 -2.80 19.39 4.37
N VAL A 147 -3.47 19.89 5.40
CA VAL A 147 -4.39 19.07 6.21
C VAL A 147 -5.77 19.17 5.57
N VAL A 148 -6.29 18.03 5.11
CA VAL A 148 -7.56 17.98 4.39
C VAL A 148 -8.71 17.99 5.38
N ARG A 149 -9.58 18.99 5.24
CA ARG A 149 -10.80 19.13 6.04
C ARG A 149 -12.00 19.06 5.12
N LEU A 150 -12.90 18.13 5.42
CA LEU A 150 -14.20 18.04 4.78
C LEU A 150 -15.20 19.01 5.46
N PRO A 151 -16.16 19.57 4.70
CA PRO A 151 -17.19 20.45 5.22
C PRO A 151 -18.02 19.83 6.36
N ALA A 152 -18.61 20.70 7.18
CA ALA A 152 -19.44 20.32 8.34
C ALA A 152 -18.68 19.39 9.32
N ASP A 153 -19.40 18.48 9.99
CA ASP A 153 -18.84 17.59 11.01
C ASP A 153 -18.10 16.37 10.40
N LEU A 154 -17.93 16.32 9.08
CA LEU A 154 -17.19 15.24 8.39
C LEU A 154 -15.68 15.32 8.61
N SER A 155 -15.20 16.34 9.32
CA SER A 155 -13.82 16.42 9.82
C SER A 155 -13.73 16.12 11.32
N MET A 156 -14.87 15.92 12.01
CA MET A 156 -14.93 15.76 13.47
C MET A 156 -14.79 14.30 13.91
N GLY A 157 -14.64 13.37 12.95
CA GLY A 157 -14.58 11.96 13.22
C GLY A 157 -13.50 11.57 14.22
N THR A 158 -13.86 10.58 15.00
CA THR A 158 -13.02 10.05 16.05
C THR A 158 -12.24 8.87 15.53
N ARG A 159 -11.00 8.75 15.97
CA ARG A 159 -10.17 7.57 15.79
C ARG A 159 -10.85 6.37 16.46
N ASP A 160 -10.84 5.20 15.81
CA ASP A 160 -11.24 3.97 16.48
C ASP A 160 -10.27 3.69 17.65
N PRO A 161 -10.76 3.70 18.91
CA PRO A 161 -9.91 3.51 20.08
C PRO A 161 -9.32 2.10 20.16
N TRP A 162 -9.90 1.12 19.46
CA TRP A 162 -9.43 -0.28 19.45
C TRP A 162 -8.28 -0.54 18.49
N LEU A 163 -8.03 0.37 17.55
CA LEU A 163 -6.88 0.28 16.67
C LEU A 163 -5.63 0.87 17.36
N PRO A 164 -4.44 0.33 17.12
CA PRO A 164 -3.18 1.06 17.31
C PRO A 164 -3.01 2.20 16.27
N PRO A 165 -2.37 3.34 16.60
CA PRO A 165 -2.18 4.43 15.64
C PRO A 165 -1.29 4.01 14.46
N GLY A 166 -1.73 4.29 13.23
CA GLY A 166 -0.99 4.00 11.99
C GLY A 166 -1.02 2.53 11.58
N VAL A 167 -2.08 1.79 11.91
CA VAL A 167 -2.29 0.43 11.38
C VAL A 167 -2.76 0.51 9.93
N PRO A 168 -2.01 -0.11 8.98
CA PRO A 168 -2.41 -0.17 7.58
C PRO A 168 -3.82 -0.73 7.40
N GLY A 169 -4.59 -0.16 6.46
CA GLY A 169 -5.96 -0.57 6.13
C GLY A 169 -7.06 0.07 6.99
N ALA A 170 -6.88 0.17 8.31
CA ALA A 170 -7.93 0.66 9.19
C ALA A 170 -7.90 2.20 9.37
N GLU A 171 -6.70 2.78 9.44
CA GLU A 171 -6.47 4.24 9.32
C GLU A 171 -5.81 4.58 7.98
N ALA A 172 -6.20 3.91 6.89
CA ALA A 172 -5.55 4.07 5.60
C ALA A 172 -5.68 5.49 5.03
N CYS A 173 -4.59 5.97 4.45
CA CYS A 173 -4.54 7.11 3.54
C CYS A 173 -3.79 6.66 2.29
N ASP A 174 -4.54 6.36 1.24
CA ASP A 174 -4.02 6.03 -0.08
C ASP A 174 -4.43 7.14 -1.06
N PHE A 175 -3.62 7.40 -2.08
CA PHE A 175 -3.88 8.43 -3.07
C PHE A 175 -3.45 7.99 -4.47
N ALA A 176 -4.04 8.63 -5.47
CA ALA A 176 -3.55 8.62 -6.85
C ALA A 176 -3.67 10.02 -7.44
N VAL A 177 -2.79 10.33 -8.40
CA VAL A 177 -2.77 11.60 -9.12
C VAL A 177 -3.31 11.38 -10.52
N GLN A 178 -4.31 12.17 -10.91
CA GLN A 178 -4.87 12.17 -12.26
C GLN A 178 -3.94 12.92 -13.23
N ASP A 179 -4.10 12.69 -14.53
CA ASP A 179 -3.26 13.29 -15.57
C ASP A 179 -3.30 14.83 -15.59
N ASP A 180 -4.41 15.42 -15.11
CA ASP A 180 -4.59 16.86 -14.98
C ASP A 180 -4.00 17.44 -13.67
N GLY A 181 -3.38 16.60 -12.85
CA GLY A 181 -2.76 16.95 -11.58
C GLY A 181 -3.70 16.93 -10.38
N HIS A 182 -5.00 16.66 -10.56
CA HIS A 182 -5.90 16.49 -9.41
C HIS A 182 -5.49 15.25 -8.61
N ILE A 183 -5.68 15.34 -7.29
CA ILE A 183 -5.26 14.30 -6.35
C ILE A 183 -6.51 13.63 -5.80
N LEU A 184 -6.67 12.34 -6.06
CA LEU A 184 -7.67 11.48 -5.44
C LEU A 184 -7.07 10.91 -4.15
N LEU A 185 -7.84 10.93 -3.07
CA LEU A 185 -7.41 10.51 -1.75
C LEU A 185 -8.53 9.70 -1.09
N ILE A 186 -8.20 8.57 -0.48
CA ILE A 186 -9.12 7.87 0.42
C ILE A 186 -8.77 8.11 1.88
N ALA A 187 -9.80 8.16 2.72
CA ALA A 187 -9.69 8.17 4.17
C ALA A 187 -10.87 7.43 4.79
N ASN A 188 -10.64 6.77 5.93
CA ASN A 188 -11.71 6.19 6.73
C ASN A 188 -12.13 7.18 7.81
N HIS A 189 -13.44 7.40 7.94
CA HIS A 189 -13.99 8.31 8.93
C HIS A 189 -14.95 7.57 9.84
N HIS A 190 -14.86 7.84 11.13
CA HIS A 190 -15.75 7.29 12.15
C HIS A 190 -16.48 8.44 12.84
N PHE A 191 -17.80 8.50 12.64
CA PHE A 191 -18.60 9.68 13.01
C PHE A 191 -18.99 9.66 14.49
N GLU A 192 -19.73 8.65 14.92
CA GLU A 192 -20.15 8.39 16.30
C GLU A 192 -20.26 6.86 16.50
N PHE A 193 -20.47 6.39 17.74
CA PHE A 193 -20.50 4.97 18.11
C PHE A 193 -21.22 4.12 17.04
N SER A 194 -20.43 3.35 16.27
CA SER A 194 -20.81 2.35 15.26
C SER A 194 -21.05 2.77 13.81
N ASP A 195 -20.67 3.98 13.38
CA ASP A 195 -20.81 4.42 11.97
C ASP A 195 -19.44 4.74 11.31
N TYR A 196 -18.89 3.78 10.55
CA TYR A 196 -17.68 3.92 9.74
C TYR A 196 -18.04 4.13 8.26
N ALA A 197 -17.50 5.17 7.64
CA ALA A 197 -17.63 5.37 6.20
C ALA A 197 -16.26 5.58 5.54
N GLY A 198 -16.13 4.99 4.36
CA GLY A 198 -15.04 5.31 3.45
C GLY A 198 -15.30 6.66 2.78
N MET A 199 -14.29 7.50 2.70
CA MET A 199 -14.33 8.75 1.95
C MET A 199 -13.43 8.65 0.74
N LEU A 200 -13.95 9.00 -0.45
CA LEU A 200 -13.15 9.32 -1.63
C LEU A 200 -13.19 10.84 -1.82
N ILE A 201 -12.04 11.48 -1.78
CA ILE A 201 -11.88 12.93 -1.78
C ILE A 201 -11.07 13.30 -3.03
N ARG A 202 -11.44 14.39 -3.70
CA ARG A 202 -10.62 14.97 -4.76
C ARG A 202 -10.11 16.35 -4.36
N LEU A 203 -8.82 16.57 -4.58
CA LEU A 203 -8.16 17.83 -4.37
C LEU A 203 -7.66 18.38 -5.71
N THR A 204 -7.58 19.70 -5.80
CA THR A 204 -6.89 20.42 -6.87
C THR A 204 -5.36 20.19 -6.78
N PRO A 205 -4.60 20.48 -7.86
CA PRO A 205 -3.14 20.30 -7.86
C PRO A 205 -2.39 21.10 -6.79
N ASP A 206 -2.97 22.18 -6.28
CA ASP A 206 -2.46 23.00 -5.17
C ASP A 206 -2.94 22.52 -3.78
N GLY A 207 -3.70 21.42 -3.71
CA GLY A 207 -4.09 20.75 -2.47
C GLY A 207 -5.44 21.20 -1.88
N HIS A 208 -6.16 22.13 -2.51
CA HIS A 208 -7.49 22.52 -2.05
C HIS A 208 -8.57 21.49 -2.41
N LEU A 209 -9.69 21.48 -1.68
CA LEU A 209 -10.82 20.60 -1.99
C LEU A 209 -11.43 21.01 -3.34
N ASP A 210 -11.58 20.06 -4.26
CA ASP A 210 -12.13 20.33 -5.59
C ASP A 210 -13.66 20.17 -5.60
N ASP A 211 -14.40 21.27 -5.46
CA ASP A 211 -15.86 21.26 -5.41
C ASP A 211 -16.55 20.75 -6.69
N THR A 212 -15.84 20.62 -7.81
CA THR A 212 -16.40 20.07 -9.05
C THR A 212 -16.59 18.55 -8.99
N PHE A 213 -15.81 17.86 -8.16
CA PHE A 213 -15.90 16.41 -7.99
C PHE A 213 -17.13 16.03 -7.16
N ASN A 214 -18.06 15.27 -7.75
CA ASN A 214 -19.35 14.93 -7.15
C ASN A 214 -20.14 16.16 -6.63
N GLY A 215 -19.87 17.36 -7.17
CA GLY A 215 -20.48 18.63 -6.78
C GLY A 215 -20.15 19.13 -5.36
N ARG A 216 -19.18 18.51 -4.67
CA ARG A 216 -18.81 18.84 -3.27
C ARG A 216 -17.37 18.49 -2.87
N GLY A 217 -16.59 17.93 -3.78
CA GLY A 217 -15.20 17.49 -3.57
C GLY A 217 -14.99 16.12 -2.95
N PHE A 218 -16.06 15.38 -2.68
CA PHE A 218 -15.94 14.04 -2.12
C PHE A 218 -17.19 13.19 -2.31
N VAL A 219 -16.98 11.89 -2.12
CA VAL A 219 -18.00 10.84 -2.09
C VAL A 219 -17.90 10.13 -0.75
N MET A 220 -19.04 9.97 -0.08
CA MET A 220 -19.17 9.05 1.06
C MET A 220 -19.57 7.69 0.53
N ILE A 221 -18.75 6.68 0.82
CA ILE A 221 -18.88 5.34 0.28
C ILE A 221 -19.50 4.46 1.36
N ARG A 222 -20.75 4.05 1.11
CA ARG A 222 -21.48 3.08 1.91
C ARG A 222 -22.20 2.11 0.98
N HIS A 223 -22.11 0.83 1.27
CA HIS A 223 -22.87 -0.21 0.59
C HIS A 223 -23.86 -0.83 1.56
N LEU A 224 -25.15 -0.89 1.21
CA LEU A 224 -26.22 -1.46 2.04
C LEU A 224 -26.31 -0.88 3.47
N LEU A 225 -25.93 0.39 3.65
CA LEU A 225 -25.84 1.07 4.95
C LEU A 225 -24.87 0.41 5.94
N LEU A 226 -23.97 -0.44 5.45
CA LEU A 226 -22.95 -1.12 6.25
C LEU A 226 -21.73 -0.23 6.48
N ASN A 227 -21.04 -0.48 7.60
CA ASN A 227 -19.75 0.11 7.89
C ASN A 227 -18.76 -0.25 6.79
N THR A 228 -18.03 0.76 6.30
CA THR A 228 -17.10 0.62 5.18
C THR A 228 -15.71 1.08 5.60
N TRP A 229 -14.71 0.23 5.39
CA TRP A 229 -13.30 0.55 5.54
C TRP A 229 -12.59 0.38 4.22
N LEU A 230 -12.01 1.46 3.69
CA LEU A 230 -11.22 1.45 2.46
C LEU A 230 -9.74 1.28 2.78
N SER A 231 -9.05 0.53 1.94
CA SER A 231 -7.60 0.28 2.05
C SER A 231 -6.83 0.69 0.79
N SER A 232 -7.49 0.71 -0.37
CA SER A 232 -6.83 0.85 -1.67
C SER A 232 -7.61 1.73 -2.63
N LEU A 233 -6.88 2.56 -3.38
CA LEU A 233 -7.38 3.42 -4.45
C LEU A 233 -6.60 3.12 -5.73
N LEU A 234 -7.32 2.69 -6.76
CA LEU A 234 -6.79 2.42 -8.09
C LEU A 234 -7.43 3.38 -9.10
N LEU A 235 -6.59 4.17 -9.76
CA LEU A 235 -6.98 4.97 -10.93
C LEU A 235 -6.75 4.16 -12.20
N GLN A 236 -7.80 3.89 -12.96
CA GLN A 236 -7.73 3.17 -14.22
C GLN A 236 -7.29 4.11 -15.36
N GLU A 237 -6.74 3.56 -16.45
CA GLU A 237 -6.26 4.34 -17.61
C GLU A 237 -7.36 5.20 -18.28
N ASP A 238 -8.62 4.80 -18.16
CA ASP A 238 -9.77 5.56 -18.68
C ASP A 238 -10.30 6.62 -17.70
N GLY A 239 -9.58 6.86 -16.59
CA GLY A 239 -9.92 7.81 -15.54
C GLY A 239 -10.96 7.31 -14.53
N ARG A 240 -11.49 6.09 -14.68
CA ARG A 240 -12.37 5.51 -13.65
C ARG A 240 -11.58 5.23 -12.38
N ILE A 241 -12.28 5.28 -11.26
CA ILE A 241 -11.68 5.19 -9.94
C ILE A 241 -12.26 3.96 -9.27
N VAL A 242 -11.41 2.98 -8.95
CA VAL A 242 -11.79 1.81 -8.16
C VAL A 242 -11.27 2.02 -6.75
N VAL A 243 -12.15 1.87 -5.77
CA VAL A 243 -11.80 1.85 -4.36
C VAL A 243 -12.08 0.46 -3.80
N ALA A 244 -11.23 -0.02 -2.91
CA ALA A 244 -11.36 -1.36 -2.35
C ALA A 244 -11.09 -1.40 -0.84
N GLY A 245 -11.66 -2.39 -0.18
CA GLY A 245 -11.61 -2.53 1.28
C GLY A 245 -12.50 -3.65 1.80
N SER A 246 -13.29 -3.36 2.85
CA SER A 246 -14.25 -4.30 3.42
C SER A 246 -15.51 -3.61 3.96
N ILE A 247 -16.57 -4.42 4.14
CA ILE A 247 -17.82 -4.04 4.80
C ILE A 247 -18.21 -5.01 5.92
N ASP A 248 -18.64 -4.45 7.07
CA ASP A 248 -19.24 -5.05 8.29
C ASP A 248 -18.86 -6.49 8.72
N PHE A 249 -19.65 -7.16 9.57
CA PHE A 249 -19.37 -8.51 10.11
C PHE A 249 -20.48 -9.52 9.75
N PRO A 250 -20.13 -10.72 9.22
CA PRO A 250 -18.79 -11.13 8.80
C PRO A 250 -18.27 -10.31 7.61
N GLN A 251 -17.01 -9.85 7.71
CA GLN A 251 -16.38 -8.96 6.71
C GLN A 251 -16.48 -9.52 5.31
N GLU A 252 -17.09 -8.75 4.42
CA GLU A 252 -17.06 -9.00 2.97
C GLU A 252 -16.04 -8.06 2.34
N GLY A 253 -15.26 -8.57 1.39
CA GLY A 253 -14.36 -7.74 0.60
C GLY A 253 -15.21 -6.83 -0.27
N LEU A 254 -14.84 -5.55 -0.34
CA LEU A 254 -15.59 -4.53 -1.08
C LEU A 254 -14.74 -3.99 -2.22
N LEU A 255 -15.33 -3.90 -3.42
CA LEU A 255 -14.90 -3.00 -4.48
C LEU A 255 -16.07 -2.08 -4.86
N ALA A 256 -15.78 -0.81 -5.10
CA ALA A 256 -16.71 0.12 -5.71
C ALA A 256 -16.02 0.89 -6.83
N ARG A 257 -16.76 1.21 -7.90
CA ARG A 257 -16.21 1.98 -9.03
C ARG A 257 -16.96 3.27 -9.28
N TYR A 258 -16.20 4.34 -9.48
CA TYR A 258 -16.67 5.68 -9.76
C TYR A 258 -16.15 6.16 -11.12
N LEU A 259 -16.91 7.05 -11.75
CA LEU A 259 -16.50 7.81 -12.92
C LEU A 259 -15.47 8.89 -12.52
N PRO A 260 -14.72 9.47 -13.48
CA PRO A 260 -13.72 10.50 -13.20
C PRO A 260 -14.26 11.73 -12.44
N ASP A 261 -15.56 11.99 -12.55
CA ASP A 261 -16.27 13.09 -11.89
C ASP A 261 -16.84 12.74 -10.51
N GLY A 262 -16.62 11.52 -10.02
CA GLY A 262 -17.05 11.07 -8.69
C GLY A 262 -18.46 10.48 -8.64
N ARG A 263 -19.20 10.41 -9.76
CA ARG A 263 -20.46 9.67 -9.81
C ARG A 263 -20.20 8.16 -9.79
N LEU A 264 -21.09 7.39 -9.16
CA LEU A 264 -20.99 5.93 -9.14
C LEU A 264 -21.15 5.35 -10.56
N ASP A 265 -20.27 4.42 -10.96
CA ASP A 265 -20.42 3.69 -12.23
C ASP A 265 -21.31 2.46 -12.02
N GLU A 266 -22.63 2.67 -12.13
CA GLU A 266 -23.64 1.63 -11.88
C GLU A 266 -23.54 0.38 -12.79
N ARG A 267 -22.72 0.44 -13.85
CA ARG A 267 -22.45 -0.70 -14.75
C ARG A 267 -21.38 -1.65 -14.20
N PHE A 268 -20.67 -1.26 -13.16
CA PHE A 268 -19.70 -2.11 -12.48
C PHE A 268 -20.42 -3.05 -11.52
N ALA A 269 -20.14 -4.35 -11.64
CA ALA A 269 -20.69 -5.41 -10.80
C ALA A 269 -22.21 -5.26 -10.60
N GLU A 270 -22.67 -5.17 -9.34
CA GLU A 270 -24.06 -4.94 -8.99
C GLU A 270 -24.25 -3.49 -8.54
N TYR A 271 -24.81 -2.65 -9.41
CA TYR A 271 -25.08 -1.23 -9.16
C TYR A 271 -23.87 -0.44 -8.66
N GLY A 272 -22.68 -0.70 -9.21
CA GLY A 272 -21.45 -0.01 -8.87
C GLY A 272 -20.63 -0.64 -7.75
N PHE A 273 -21.12 -1.74 -7.16
CA PHE A 273 -20.48 -2.41 -6.02
C PHE A 273 -20.29 -3.90 -6.26
N LEU A 274 -19.20 -4.43 -5.72
CA LEU A 274 -18.93 -5.85 -5.56
C LEU A 274 -18.63 -6.11 -4.09
N ALA A 275 -19.42 -6.98 -3.46
CA ALA A 275 -19.16 -7.53 -2.14
C ALA A 275 -18.93 -9.04 -2.27
N PHE A 276 -17.94 -9.59 -1.56
CA PHE A 276 -17.64 -11.02 -1.65
C PHE A 276 -17.04 -11.63 -0.38
N LYS A 277 -17.23 -12.95 -0.25
CA LYS A 277 -16.58 -13.83 0.74
C LYS A 277 -15.70 -14.85 0.03
N ALA A 278 -14.61 -15.27 0.67
CA ALA A 278 -13.73 -16.30 0.16
C ALA A 278 -14.15 -17.66 0.70
N HIS A 279 -14.83 -18.48 -0.11
CA HIS A 279 -15.36 -19.79 0.30
C HIS A 279 -16.23 -19.73 1.58
N GLY A 280 -17.06 -18.69 1.69
CA GLY A 280 -17.90 -18.43 2.87
C GLY A 280 -17.16 -17.84 4.07
N GLN A 281 -15.84 -17.69 4.00
CA GLN A 281 -15.02 -17.01 5.01
C GLN A 281 -15.04 -15.49 4.77
N SER A 282 -14.77 -14.73 5.83
CA SER A 282 -14.63 -13.29 5.71
C SER A 282 -13.52 -12.91 4.73
N SER A 283 -13.61 -11.72 4.16
CA SER A 283 -12.63 -11.19 3.23
C SER A 283 -12.44 -9.70 3.45
N GLN A 284 -11.20 -9.27 3.33
CA GLN A 284 -10.80 -7.87 3.30
C GLN A 284 -9.86 -7.69 2.12
N VAL A 285 -10.05 -6.62 1.37
CA VAL A 285 -9.12 -6.22 0.31
C VAL A 285 -8.16 -5.17 0.88
N SER A 286 -6.87 -5.48 0.86
CA SER A 286 -5.78 -4.57 1.24
C SER A 286 -5.27 -3.79 0.03
N GLN A 287 -5.21 -4.44 -1.14
CA GLN A 287 -4.78 -3.85 -2.40
C GLN A 287 -5.63 -4.34 -3.57
N VAL A 288 -6.04 -3.43 -4.45
CA VAL A 288 -6.54 -3.75 -5.78
C VAL A 288 -5.59 -3.22 -6.85
N ILE A 289 -5.33 -4.02 -7.88
CA ILE A 289 -4.54 -3.61 -9.05
C ILE A 289 -5.23 -4.03 -10.34
N GLU A 290 -4.91 -3.35 -11.43
CA GLU A 290 -5.37 -3.71 -12.77
C GLU A 290 -4.23 -4.34 -13.59
N SER A 291 -4.49 -5.53 -14.16
CA SER A 291 -3.58 -6.19 -15.11
C SER A 291 -4.39 -6.94 -16.17
N ALA A 292 -3.96 -6.87 -17.43
CA ALA A 292 -4.53 -7.64 -18.53
C ALA A 292 -6.08 -7.59 -18.63
N GLY A 293 -6.71 -6.45 -18.34
CA GLY A 293 -8.17 -6.27 -18.38
C GLY A 293 -8.95 -6.85 -17.19
N HIS A 294 -8.24 -7.19 -16.11
CA HIS A 294 -8.77 -7.73 -14.87
C HIS A 294 -8.39 -6.85 -13.69
N LEU A 295 -9.24 -6.87 -12.66
CA LEU A 295 -8.93 -6.36 -11.34
C LEU A 295 -8.52 -7.55 -10.45
N HIS A 296 -7.33 -7.46 -9.85
CA HIS A 296 -6.82 -8.43 -8.92
C HIS A 296 -6.82 -7.84 -7.51
N CYS A 297 -7.47 -8.55 -6.60
CA CYS A 297 -7.68 -8.14 -5.21
C CYS A 297 -6.81 -9.01 -4.31
N PHE A 298 -6.02 -8.37 -3.45
CA PHE A 298 -5.17 -9.03 -2.48
C PHE A 298 -5.51 -8.54 -1.08
N GLY A 299 -5.59 -9.46 -0.12
CA GLY A 299 -5.80 -9.11 1.28
C GLY A 299 -5.86 -10.34 2.17
N SER A 300 -6.87 -10.43 3.04
CA SER A 300 -6.97 -11.53 4.00
C SER A 300 -8.38 -11.91 4.42
N SER A 301 -8.54 -13.13 4.93
CA SER A 301 -9.68 -13.56 5.75
C SER A 301 -9.40 -13.33 7.25
N ARG A 302 -10.40 -13.50 8.12
CA ARG A 302 -10.25 -13.30 9.59
C ARG A 302 -10.27 -14.59 10.41
N ASP A 303 -11.06 -15.59 10.03
CA ASP A 303 -11.25 -16.81 10.84
C ASP A 303 -11.30 -18.07 9.96
N PRO A 304 -10.15 -18.74 9.71
CA PRO A 304 -8.79 -18.34 10.09
C PRO A 304 -8.25 -17.19 9.22
N ILE A 305 -7.15 -16.58 9.65
CA ILE A 305 -6.50 -15.50 8.89
C ILE A 305 -5.62 -16.09 7.78
N ARG A 306 -6.08 -15.98 6.54
CA ARG A 306 -5.40 -16.47 5.35
C ARG A 306 -5.20 -15.36 4.35
N CYS A 307 -4.17 -15.48 3.53
CA CYS A 307 -3.99 -14.63 2.37
C CYS A 307 -5.12 -14.87 1.37
N VAL A 308 -5.76 -13.80 0.90
CA VAL A 308 -6.83 -13.85 -0.11
C VAL A 308 -6.30 -13.25 -1.41
N ALA A 309 -6.47 -13.97 -2.52
CA ALA A 309 -6.29 -13.47 -3.88
C ALA A 309 -7.58 -13.70 -4.69
N TYR A 310 -8.15 -12.65 -5.29
CA TYR A 310 -9.38 -12.76 -6.07
C TYR A 310 -9.28 -11.96 -7.37
N THR A 311 -9.66 -12.58 -8.49
CA THR A 311 -9.62 -11.98 -9.81
C THR A 311 -11.03 -11.79 -10.35
N VAL A 312 -11.33 -10.58 -10.80
CA VAL A 312 -12.57 -10.25 -11.51
C VAL A 312 -12.22 -9.55 -12.82
N HIS A 313 -13.08 -9.65 -13.82
CA HIS A 313 -12.96 -8.80 -14.99
C HIS A 313 -13.10 -7.32 -14.60
N ASN A 314 -12.63 -6.41 -15.46
CA ASN A 314 -12.80 -4.98 -15.23
C ASN A 314 -14.25 -4.52 -15.04
N ASN A 315 -15.26 -5.28 -15.47
CA ASN A 315 -16.66 -4.97 -15.19
C ASN A 315 -17.14 -5.46 -13.81
N GLY A 316 -16.27 -6.03 -12.98
CA GLY A 316 -16.56 -6.51 -11.63
C GLY A 316 -17.18 -7.91 -11.57
N ARG A 317 -17.37 -8.60 -12.70
CA ARG A 317 -17.83 -10.00 -12.71
C ARG A 317 -16.67 -10.95 -12.43
N ALA A 318 -16.94 -12.01 -11.66
CA ALA A 318 -15.99 -13.09 -11.41
C ALA A 318 -15.41 -13.65 -12.72
N ASP A 319 -14.09 -13.82 -12.77
CA ASP A 319 -13.44 -14.50 -13.90
C ASP A 319 -13.45 -16.01 -13.67
N LEU A 320 -14.28 -16.73 -14.42
CA LEU A 320 -14.44 -18.18 -14.29
C LEU A 320 -13.20 -18.98 -14.75
N HIS A 321 -12.27 -18.37 -15.48
CA HIS A 321 -11.02 -19.02 -15.89
C HIS A 321 -9.97 -19.00 -14.79
N CYS A 322 -10.06 -18.04 -13.86
CA CYS A 322 -9.19 -17.94 -12.70
C CYS A 322 -9.87 -18.58 -11.48
N ASN A 323 -9.35 -19.71 -10.99
CA ASN A 323 -9.85 -20.40 -9.79
C ASN A 323 -11.39 -20.65 -9.80
N ALA A 324 -11.97 -20.93 -10.98
CA ALA A 324 -13.41 -21.09 -11.17
C ALA A 324 -14.26 -19.88 -10.69
N GLY A 325 -13.71 -18.67 -10.74
CA GLY A 325 -14.37 -17.44 -10.30
C GLY A 325 -14.46 -17.30 -8.78
N GLN A 326 -13.66 -18.06 -8.03
CA GLN A 326 -13.60 -18.00 -6.57
C GLN A 326 -12.30 -17.34 -6.09
N ALA A 327 -12.36 -16.73 -4.92
CA ALA A 327 -11.17 -16.22 -4.25
C ALA A 327 -10.29 -17.38 -3.77
N HIS A 328 -9.00 -17.34 -4.09
CA HIS A 328 -8.02 -18.30 -3.62
C HIS A 328 -7.55 -17.92 -2.22
N LEU A 329 -7.63 -18.89 -1.31
CA LEU A 329 -7.12 -18.80 0.05
C LEU A 329 -5.77 -19.52 0.14
N LEU A 330 -4.74 -18.81 0.59
CA LEU A 330 -3.40 -19.35 0.79
C LEU A 330 -3.05 -19.36 2.27
N ASP A 331 -2.61 -20.52 2.77
CA ASP A 331 -2.08 -20.70 4.12
C ASP A 331 -0.54 -20.64 4.06
N ILE A 332 0.05 -19.57 4.59
CA ILE A 332 1.50 -19.43 4.75
C ILE A 332 1.85 -19.37 6.23
N GLY A 333 2.71 -20.29 6.68
CA GLY A 333 3.09 -20.41 8.10
C GLY A 333 2.14 -21.30 8.90
N HIS A 334 2.08 -21.12 10.22
CA HIS A 334 1.32 -22.01 11.13
C HIS A 334 0.19 -21.29 11.89
N SER A 335 0.17 -19.96 11.87
CA SER A 335 -0.79 -19.15 12.61
C SER A 335 -1.77 -18.48 11.65
N GLY A 336 -1.37 -17.38 11.03
CA GLY A 336 -2.12 -16.74 9.96
C GLY A 336 -1.21 -15.98 9.02
N CYS A 337 -1.77 -15.47 7.93
CA CYS A 337 -1.05 -14.66 6.96
C CYS A 337 -1.98 -13.66 6.28
N GLN A 338 -1.43 -12.56 5.80
CA GLN A 338 -2.18 -11.53 5.08
C GLN A 338 -1.32 -10.89 3.99
N TRP A 339 -1.95 -10.53 2.88
CA TRP A 339 -1.38 -9.60 1.91
C TRP A 339 -1.64 -8.16 2.34
N THR A 340 -0.63 -7.31 2.25
CA THR A 340 -0.70 -5.89 2.59
C THR A 340 -0.60 -5.00 1.35
N ALA A 341 0.20 -5.42 0.36
CA ALA A 341 0.39 -4.69 -0.88
C ALA A 341 0.59 -5.64 -2.07
N ALA A 342 0.28 -5.13 -3.26
CA ALA A 342 0.52 -5.80 -4.53
C ALA A 342 0.85 -4.78 -5.62
N GLN A 343 1.63 -5.18 -6.61
CA GLN A 343 2.00 -4.35 -7.76
C GLN A 343 2.14 -5.20 -9.04
N ARG A 344 1.71 -4.62 -10.17
CA ARG A 344 1.92 -5.17 -11.51
C ARG A 344 3.36 -4.93 -11.98
N MET A 345 3.97 -5.93 -12.60
CA MET A 345 5.23 -5.85 -13.32
C MET A 345 5.00 -5.46 -14.79
N GLU A 346 6.03 -5.01 -15.50
CA GLU A 346 5.91 -4.63 -16.92
C GLU A 346 5.45 -5.80 -17.82
N ASP A 347 5.85 -7.03 -17.49
CA ASP A 347 5.45 -8.24 -18.22
C ASP A 347 4.04 -8.76 -17.86
N GLY A 348 3.30 -8.00 -17.04
CA GLY A 348 1.95 -8.33 -16.61
C GLY A 348 1.86 -9.28 -15.41
N ARG A 349 2.98 -9.87 -14.96
CA ARG A 349 3.01 -10.62 -13.69
C ARG A 349 2.75 -9.68 -12.52
N ILE A 350 2.41 -10.25 -11.38
CA ILE A 350 1.99 -9.51 -10.20
C ILE A 350 2.80 -9.99 -9.02
N ILE A 351 3.30 -9.07 -8.21
CA ILE A 351 3.92 -9.37 -6.93
C ILE A 351 2.97 -8.97 -5.82
N ALA A 352 2.75 -9.86 -4.86
CA ALA A 352 2.05 -9.58 -3.62
C ALA A 352 3.00 -9.76 -2.43
N VAL A 353 2.91 -8.88 -1.44
CA VAL A 353 3.73 -8.93 -0.22
C VAL A 353 2.87 -8.75 1.01
N GLY A 354 3.37 -9.25 2.13
CA GLY A 354 2.69 -9.13 3.42
C GLY A 354 3.46 -9.81 4.53
N ALA A 355 2.72 -10.33 5.52
CA ALA A 355 3.34 -10.98 6.66
C ALA A 355 2.57 -12.22 7.13
N THR A 356 3.30 -13.15 7.76
CA THR A 356 2.67 -14.11 8.68
C THR A 356 2.28 -13.39 9.96
N ILE A 357 1.12 -13.69 10.55
CA ILE A 357 0.59 -13.02 11.75
C ILE A 357 0.00 -14.00 12.76
N GLY A 358 -0.34 -13.52 13.96
CA GLY A 358 -1.03 -14.30 15.00
C GLY A 358 -0.15 -15.28 15.78
N GLY A 359 1.16 -15.33 15.49
CA GLY A 359 2.16 -16.09 16.24
C GLY A 359 3.04 -15.19 17.12
N PHE A 360 4.00 -15.80 17.84
CA PHE A 360 5.06 -15.08 18.57
C PHE A 360 6.10 -14.43 17.64
N GLU A 361 6.06 -14.80 16.36
CA GLU A 361 6.94 -14.31 15.29
C GLU A 361 6.07 -13.94 14.08
N ALA A 362 6.52 -12.96 13.32
CA ALA A 362 5.96 -12.57 12.03
C ALA A 362 7.11 -12.47 11.04
N ASP A 363 6.94 -12.99 9.83
CA ASP A 363 7.95 -12.98 8.80
C ASP A 363 7.38 -12.33 7.54
N PHE A 364 8.24 -11.72 6.73
CA PHE A 364 7.86 -11.24 5.40
C PHE A 364 7.40 -12.42 4.55
N ILE A 365 6.34 -12.21 3.78
CA ILE A 365 5.93 -13.14 2.73
C ILE A 365 5.87 -12.40 1.39
N VAL A 366 6.31 -13.06 0.34
CA VAL A 366 6.32 -12.55 -1.03
C VAL A 366 5.80 -13.65 -1.95
N ALA A 367 4.84 -13.33 -2.80
CA ALA A 367 4.31 -14.23 -3.81
C ALA A 367 4.33 -13.58 -5.20
N ARG A 368 4.46 -14.41 -6.23
CA ARG A 368 4.26 -13.99 -7.62
C ARG A 368 3.04 -14.68 -8.19
N TYR A 369 2.22 -13.89 -8.88
CA TYR A 369 1.07 -14.34 -9.64
C TYR A 369 1.30 -14.04 -11.12
N ARG A 370 0.70 -14.84 -11.98
CA ARG A 370 0.66 -14.60 -13.43
C ARG A 370 -0.32 -13.47 -13.73
N ALA A 371 -0.28 -12.97 -14.97
CA ALA A 371 -1.20 -11.93 -15.43
C ALA A 371 -2.68 -12.34 -15.37
N ASP A 372 -2.98 -13.64 -15.37
CA ASP A 372 -4.33 -14.18 -15.20
C ASP A 372 -4.76 -14.30 -13.72
N GLY A 373 -3.89 -13.88 -12.78
CA GLY A 373 -4.13 -13.96 -11.34
C GLY A 373 -3.93 -15.34 -10.72
N SER A 374 -3.51 -16.35 -11.48
CA SER A 374 -3.10 -17.64 -10.92
C SER A 374 -1.72 -17.54 -10.25
N LEU A 375 -1.50 -18.29 -9.18
CA LEU A 375 -0.21 -18.31 -8.48
C LEU A 375 0.87 -18.86 -9.43
N ASP A 376 2.04 -18.21 -9.49
CA ASP A 376 3.12 -18.60 -10.40
C ASP A 376 4.09 -19.59 -9.72
N PRO A 377 4.00 -20.91 -9.98
CA PRO A 377 4.86 -21.90 -9.33
C PRO A 377 6.34 -21.79 -9.68
N SER A 378 6.72 -20.96 -10.67
CA SER A 378 8.12 -20.73 -11.04
C SER A 378 8.85 -19.72 -10.15
N PHE A 379 8.15 -19.05 -9.24
CA PHE A 379 8.74 -18.13 -8.27
C PHE A 379 9.05 -18.85 -6.97
N ALA A 380 10.29 -18.77 -6.49
CA ALA A 380 10.78 -19.58 -5.38
C ALA A 380 10.43 -21.07 -5.58
N GLU A 381 10.07 -21.79 -4.51
CA GLU A 381 9.75 -23.22 -4.58
C GLU A 381 8.27 -23.51 -4.85
N SER A 382 7.36 -22.59 -4.51
CA SER A 382 5.90 -22.84 -4.53
C SER A 382 5.05 -21.64 -5.00
N GLY A 383 5.68 -20.67 -5.66
CA GLY A 383 5.06 -19.41 -6.07
C GLY A 383 5.06 -18.32 -5.00
N TRP A 384 5.52 -18.67 -3.80
CA TRP A 384 5.74 -17.74 -2.71
C TRP A 384 6.94 -18.18 -1.87
N LEU A 385 7.44 -17.27 -1.03
CA LEU A 385 8.42 -17.56 -0.01
C LEU A 385 8.12 -16.78 1.28
N ARG A 386 8.75 -17.23 2.36
CA ARG A 386 8.76 -16.59 3.68
C ARG A 386 10.19 -16.17 4.01
N THR A 387 10.40 -14.95 4.45
CA THR A 387 11.71 -14.40 4.83
C THR A 387 11.65 -13.86 6.24
N ARG A 388 12.50 -14.44 7.10
CA ARG A 388 12.75 -13.92 8.44
C ARG A 388 13.92 -12.95 8.39
N LEU A 389 13.70 -11.70 8.79
CA LEU A 389 14.72 -10.66 8.85
C LEU A 389 15.33 -10.58 10.26
N GLY A 390 14.49 -10.72 11.29
CA GLY A 390 14.87 -10.61 12.69
C GLY A 390 14.52 -11.83 13.55
N ARG A 391 14.57 -11.66 14.87
CA ARG A 391 14.15 -12.69 15.84
C ARG A 391 12.70 -12.53 16.30
N SER A 392 11.99 -11.53 15.79
CA SER A 392 10.67 -11.15 16.27
C SER A 392 9.77 -10.75 15.08
N LEU A 393 8.90 -9.76 15.27
CA LEU A 393 7.89 -9.37 14.30
C LEU A 393 8.50 -8.61 13.12
N ASP A 394 8.47 -9.23 11.94
CA ASP A 394 8.76 -8.62 10.65
C ASP A 394 7.47 -8.49 9.85
N THR A 395 7.14 -7.27 9.40
CA THR A 395 5.94 -7.00 8.61
C THR A 395 6.28 -6.24 7.34
N ALA A 396 6.00 -6.83 6.18
CA ALA A 396 6.01 -6.11 4.91
C ALA A 396 4.71 -5.33 4.73
N THR A 397 4.81 -4.05 4.37
CA THR A 397 3.67 -3.12 4.25
C THR A 397 3.49 -2.60 2.83
N THR A 398 4.54 -2.63 2.02
CA THR A 398 4.56 -2.01 0.69
C THR A 398 5.60 -2.69 -0.19
N LEU A 399 5.47 -2.53 -1.51
CA LEU A 399 6.53 -2.87 -2.46
C LEU A 399 6.69 -1.82 -3.54
N ALA A 400 7.82 -1.87 -4.24
CA ALA A 400 8.09 -1.19 -5.50
C ALA A 400 8.87 -2.13 -6.43
N VAL A 401 8.59 -2.11 -7.74
CA VAL A 401 9.33 -2.90 -8.73
C VAL A 401 10.32 -2.01 -9.47
N GLN A 402 11.61 -2.36 -9.46
CA GLN A 402 12.65 -1.65 -10.22
C GLN A 402 12.52 -1.93 -11.72
N ALA A 403 13.04 -1.03 -12.57
CA ALA A 403 12.99 -1.17 -14.03
C ALA A 403 13.67 -2.46 -14.55
N GLN A 404 14.64 -3.00 -13.80
CA GLN A 404 15.30 -4.28 -14.13
C GLN A 404 14.46 -5.51 -13.71
N GLY A 405 13.32 -5.28 -13.07
CA GLY A 405 12.39 -6.32 -12.59
C GLY A 405 12.59 -6.71 -11.14
N ASP A 406 13.67 -6.29 -10.47
CA ASP A 406 13.88 -6.58 -9.05
C ASP A 406 12.81 -5.96 -8.15
N ILE A 407 12.52 -6.66 -7.07
CA ILE A 407 11.39 -6.38 -6.20
C ILE A 407 11.92 -5.79 -4.90
N LEU A 408 11.56 -4.53 -4.62
CA LEU A 408 11.82 -3.88 -3.35
C LEU A 408 10.61 -4.04 -2.44
N VAL A 409 10.82 -4.56 -1.23
CA VAL A 409 9.77 -4.78 -0.24
C VAL A 409 10.09 -3.95 0.99
N GLY A 410 9.20 -3.01 1.30
CA GLY A 410 9.31 -2.11 2.44
C GLY A 410 8.49 -2.64 3.61
N GLY A 411 9.00 -2.44 4.81
CA GLY A 411 8.30 -2.85 6.03
C GLY A 411 9.04 -2.44 7.28
N TYR A 412 8.83 -3.21 8.34
CA TYR A 412 9.54 -3.02 9.60
C TYR A 412 9.86 -4.34 10.27
N SER A 413 10.94 -4.32 11.05
CA SER A 413 11.39 -5.41 11.91
C SER A 413 11.45 -4.95 13.36
N LEU A 414 11.10 -5.83 14.30
CA LEU A 414 11.19 -5.59 15.74
C LEU A 414 12.47 -6.19 16.31
N ASP A 415 13.41 -5.35 16.73
CA ASP A 415 14.60 -5.76 17.49
C ASP A 415 14.87 -4.75 18.62
N GLY A 416 14.21 -4.97 19.76
CA GLY A 416 14.09 -4.02 20.87
C GLY A 416 13.14 -2.84 20.56
N ASN A 417 13.28 -2.22 19.40
CA ASN A 417 12.39 -1.19 18.86
C ASN A 417 12.05 -1.49 17.39
N TYR A 418 10.92 -0.97 16.89
CA TYR A 418 10.58 -1.05 15.47
C TYR A 418 11.60 -0.29 14.61
N ARG A 419 12.11 -0.96 13.57
CA ARG A 419 13.05 -0.39 12.59
C ARG A 419 12.48 -0.53 11.19
N ALA A 420 12.43 0.58 10.46
CA ALA A 420 12.08 0.61 9.05
C ALA A 420 13.15 -0.13 8.23
N VAL A 421 12.70 -0.98 7.32
CA VAL A 421 13.57 -1.76 6.44
C VAL A 421 13.07 -1.72 5.00
N VAL A 422 13.99 -1.96 4.07
CA VAL A 422 13.73 -2.28 2.66
C VAL A 422 14.54 -3.52 2.31
N ALA A 423 13.88 -4.58 1.84
CA ALA A 423 14.52 -5.77 1.34
C ALA A 423 14.44 -5.82 -0.19
N ARG A 424 15.46 -6.33 -0.88
CA ARG A 424 15.42 -6.56 -2.32
C ARG A 424 15.38 -8.05 -2.64
N TYR A 425 14.47 -8.45 -3.50
CA TYR A 425 14.30 -9.81 -4.01
C TYR A 425 14.50 -9.84 -5.52
N LEU A 426 15.13 -10.92 -5.99
CA LEU A 426 15.34 -11.15 -7.42
C LEU A 426 14.04 -11.62 -8.06
N ASN A 427 13.74 -11.13 -9.26
CA ASN A 427 12.59 -11.63 -10.04
C ASN A 427 12.94 -12.83 -10.93
N GLN A 428 14.21 -13.03 -11.28
CA GLN A 428 14.65 -14.15 -12.11
C GLN A 428 15.84 -14.88 -11.48
#